data_AF-A0A0A1TVH3-F1
#
_entry.id   AF-A0A0A1TVH3-F1
#
_cell.length_a   1.000
_cell.length_b   1.000
_cell.length_c   1.000
_cell.angle_alpha   90.00
_cell.angle_beta   90.00
_cell.angle_gamma   90.00
#
_symmetry.space_group_name_H-M   'P 1'
#
loop_
_entity.id
_entity.type
_entity.pdbx_description
1 polymer ?
#
loop_
_entity_poly.entity_id
_entity_poly.type
_entity_poly.pdbx_seq_one_letter_code
_entity_poly.pdbx_strand_id
1 'polypeptide(L)'
;MVFCSQCKEGFSPIETLNKIEKYDFCIPISQSQIADCKYSLISQFKCVECLDTFKLKNGNCSEKIDDNENNTCDPQYYLSSTFTCEPLGNLFTKCELTLPTGGGCAICKDHYYKQKTDCISCDESCGTCVDGTSCLSCRNEYFKLSGSENKFCVSYDNLTNCETKTPIGCVKCENGYFLDNYICKSCSDNCISCDNDQNCKICVENDYVLVDSQCVNYKSIEF
;
A
#
# COMPACT_ATOMS: atom_id res chain seq x y z
N MET A 1 -19.39 20.26 7.82
CA MET A 1 -18.41 21.33 7.53
C MET A 1 -17.74 21.67 8.84
N VAL A 2 -16.56 21.11 9.13
CA VAL A 2 -15.85 21.35 10.39
C VAL A 2 -14.77 22.38 10.11
N PHE A 3 -15.11 23.66 10.24
CA PHE A 3 -14.11 24.70 10.43
C PHE A 3 -13.62 24.61 11.88
N CYS A 4 -12.33 24.42 12.12
CA CYS A 4 -11.78 24.53 13.46
C CYS A 4 -11.41 26.01 13.72
N SER A 5 -12.27 26.69 14.47
CA SER A 5 -12.17 28.11 14.82
C SER A 5 -11.50 28.31 16.18
N GLN A 6 -10.18 28.12 16.31
CA GLN A 6 -9.49 28.33 17.61
C GLN A 6 -8.04 28.86 17.58
N CYS A 7 -7.56 29.52 16.51
CA CYS A 7 -6.27 30.23 16.60
C CYS A 7 -6.45 31.64 17.20
N LYS A 8 -5.58 32.01 18.14
CA LYS A 8 -5.51 33.39 18.68
C LYS A 8 -5.02 34.36 17.60
N GLU A 9 -5.36 35.63 17.74
CA GLU A 9 -4.88 36.72 16.89
C GLU A 9 -3.35 36.68 16.80
N GLY A 10 -2.79 36.66 15.58
CA GLY A 10 -1.35 36.47 15.33
C GLY A 10 -0.91 35.03 15.03
N PHE A 11 -1.83 34.06 14.96
CA PHE A 11 -1.55 32.66 14.62
C PHE A 11 -2.49 32.10 13.53
N SER A 12 -1.99 31.24 12.62
CA SER A 12 -2.76 30.63 11.53
C SER A 12 -2.83 29.09 11.64
N PRO A 13 -3.97 28.45 11.27
CA PRO A 13 -4.09 27.01 11.29
C PRO A 13 -3.36 26.31 10.14
N ILE A 14 -2.81 25.13 10.40
CA ILE A 14 -2.15 24.27 9.40
C ILE A 14 -2.59 22.82 9.55
N GLU A 15 -2.68 22.10 8.43
CA GLU A 15 -3.04 20.68 8.37
C GLU A 15 -1.80 19.78 8.13
N THR A 16 -0.64 20.15 8.69
CA THR A 16 0.61 19.38 8.49
C THR A 16 1.04 18.70 9.79
N LEU A 17 1.45 17.43 9.68
CA LEU A 17 2.05 16.67 10.78
C LEU A 17 3.39 17.31 11.17
N ASN A 18 3.61 17.51 12.47
CA ASN A 18 4.91 17.92 12.97
C ASN A 18 5.92 16.75 12.90
N LYS A 19 7.19 17.01 13.26
CA LYS A 19 8.28 16.01 13.22
C LYS A 19 8.06 14.78 14.12
N ILE A 20 6.97 14.75 14.88
CA ILE A 20 6.58 13.67 15.80
C ILE A 20 5.20 13.10 15.39
N GLU A 21 4.79 13.27 14.13
CA GLU A 21 3.53 12.74 13.58
C GLU A 21 2.26 13.18 14.35
N LYS A 22 2.30 14.37 14.96
CA LYS A 22 1.14 14.99 15.61
C LYS A 22 0.71 16.26 14.87
N TYR A 23 -0.59 16.55 14.86
CA TYR A 23 -1.12 17.79 14.28
C TYR A 23 -0.77 19.00 15.17
N ASP A 24 -0.06 19.99 14.61
CA ASP A 24 0.11 21.30 15.23
C ASP A 24 -0.88 22.28 14.62
N PHE A 25 -1.86 22.73 15.41
CA PHE A 25 -3.03 23.41 14.87
C PHE A 25 -2.88 24.92 14.66
N CYS A 26 -1.82 25.59 15.16
CA CYS A 26 -1.64 27.06 15.01
C CYS A 26 -0.14 27.48 15.04
N ILE A 27 0.33 28.29 14.10
CA ILE A 27 1.72 28.84 14.06
C ILE A 27 1.76 30.39 14.04
N PRO A 28 2.80 31.06 14.60
CA PRO A 28 2.90 32.52 14.67
C PRO A 28 3.20 33.17 13.31
N ILE A 29 2.58 34.33 13.05
CA ILE A 29 2.55 35.04 11.75
C ILE A 29 3.80 35.90 11.44
N SER A 30 4.84 35.92 12.28
CA SER A 30 5.90 36.94 12.26
C SER A 30 6.55 37.23 10.89
N GLN A 31 6.37 38.49 10.42
CA GLN A 31 7.06 39.24 9.36
C GLN A 31 7.59 38.43 8.18
N SER A 32 6.70 38.19 7.20
CA SER A 32 7.06 37.52 5.95
C SER A 32 8.07 38.35 5.14
N GLN A 33 9.09 37.68 4.59
CA GLN A 33 9.95 38.22 3.53
C GLN A 33 9.34 37.98 2.13
N ILE A 34 8.07 37.59 2.05
CA ILE A 34 7.38 37.26 0.80
C ILE A 34 6.62 38.51 0.36
N ALA A 35 6.95 39.02 -0.84
CA ALA A 35 6.31 40.19 -1.40
C ALA A 35 4.79 40.01 -1.49
N ASP A 36 4.05 41.07 -1.17
CA ASP A 36 2.60 41.14 -1.32
C ASP A 36 1.81 40.11 -0.48
N CYS A 37 2.47 39.54 0.53
CA CYS A 37 1.92 38.52 1.41
C CYS A 37 1.54 39.11 2.78
N LYS A 38 0.28 38.92 3.17
CA LYS A 38 -0.28 39.33 4.47
C LYS A 38 0.05 38.32 5.57
N TYR A 39 -0.07 37.02 5.28
CA TYR A 39 0.23 35.94 6.22
C TYR A 39 1.02 34.81 5.54
N SER A 40 2.08 34.30 6.18
CA SER A 40 2.98 33.30 5.58
C SER A 40 3.36 32.14 6.51
N LEU A 41 3.60 30.98 5.93
CA LEU A 41 4.24 29.80 6.52
C LEU A 41 5.76 29.94 6.45
N ILE A 42 6.40 30.34 7.55
CA ILE A 42 7.86 30.55 7.60
C ILE A 42 8.63 29.26 7.32
N SER A 43 8.15 28.11 7.79
CA SER A 43 8.81 26.81 7.61
C SER A 43 8.85 26.32 6.16
N GLN A 44 7.94 26.81 5.30
CA GLN A 44 7.80 26.37 3.91
C GLN A 44 8.04 27.50 2.90
N PHE A 45 8.35 28.73 3.38
CA PHE A 45 8.46 29.94 2.55
C PHE A 45 7.25 30.15 1.61
N LYS A 46 6.04 29.92 2.12
CA LYS A 46 4.79 30.05 1.35
C LYS A 46 3.84 31.06 1.96
N CYS A 47 3.23 31.88 1.12
CA CYS A 47 2.12 32.73 1.50
C CYS A 47 0.83 31.92 1.72
N VAL A 48 0.03 32.33 2.69
CA VAL A 48 -1.28 31.75 3.04
C VAL A 48 -2.39 32.74 2.74
N GLU A 49 -2.12 34.05 2.84
CA GLU A 49 -3.06 35.10 2.48
C GLU A 49 -2.28 36.27 1.90
N CYS A 50 -2.68 36.72 0.71
CA CYS A 50 -2.10 37.89 0.06
C CYS A 50 -2.72 39.19 0.56
N LEU A 51 -2.07 40.32 0.28
CA LEU A 51 -2.71 41.63 0.41
C LEU A 51 -3.93 41.71 -0.52
N ASP A 52 -4.93 42.52 -0.15
CA ASP A 52 -6.28 42.48 -0.74
C ASP A 52 -6.34 42.67 -2.28
N THR A 53 -5.30 43.23 -2.90
CA THR A 53 -5.18 43.44 -4.35
C THR A 53 -4.47 42.30 -5.11
N PHE A 54 -4.01 41.26 -4.42
CA PHE A 54 -3.18 40.19 -4.97
C PHE A 54 -3.86 38.83 -4.83
N LYS A 55 -3.63 37.93 -5.78
CA LYS A 55 -4.19 36.57 -5.77
C LYS A 55 -3.12 35.56 -5.33
N LEU A 56 -3.52 34.58 -4.52
CA LEU A 56 -2.66 33.50 -4.02
C LEU A 56 -2.62 32.32 -4.98
N LYS A 57 -1.42 31.86 -5.38
CA LYS A 57 -1.21 30.59 -6.11
C LYS A 57 0.07 29.91 -5.63
N ASN A 58 -0.03 28.65 -5.20
CA ASN A 58 1.09 27.83 -4.73
C ASN A 58 1.98 28.45 -3.64
N GLY A 59 1.43 29.38 -2.84
CA GLY A 59 2.19 30.09 -1.81
C GLY A 59 2.87 31.37 -2.30
N ASN A 60 2.52 31.90 -3.46
CA ASN A 60 3.00 33.18 -3.96
C ASN A 60 1.84 34.12 -4.32
N CYS A 61 2.08 35.43 -4.24
CA CYS A 61 1.08 36.48 -4.46
C CYS A 61 1.40 37.27 -5.73
N SER A 62 0.41 37.48 -6.60
CA SER A 62 0.59 38.29 -7.82
C SER A 62 -0.70 38.97 -8.25
N GLU A 63 -0.57 40.18 -8.84
CA GLU A 63 -1.71 40.97 -9.36
C GLU A 63 -2.35 40.32 -10.59
N LYS A 64 -1.55 39.59 -11.37
CA LYS A 64 -1.98 38.80 -12.52
C LYS A 64 -1.37 37.42 -12.40
N ILE A 65 -2.22 36.41 -12.27
CA ILE A 65 -1.82 35.03 -12.41
C ILE A 65 -2.00 34.70 -13.90
N ASP A 66 -0.90 34.45 -14.61
CA ASP A 66 -0.98 33.86 -15.94
C ASP A 66 -1.54 32.43 -15.80
N ASP A 67 -2.82 32.27 -16.12
CA ASP A 67 -3.52 30.99 -16.15
C ASP A 67 -3.25 30.25 -17.47
N ASN A 68 -1.98 30.10 -17.83
CA ASN A 68 -1.60 29.21 -18.93
C ASN A 68 -1.07 27.86 -18.41
N GLU A 69 -1.86 27.26 -17.53
CA GLU A 69 -1.84 25.83 -17.21
C GLU A 69 -3.29 25.44 -16.86
N ASN A 70 -4.11 25.28 -17.89
CA ASN A 70 -5.56 25.10 -17.78
C ASN A 70 -5.89 23.66 -17.33
N ASN A 71 -5.65 23.36 -16.05
CA ASN A 71 -5.99 22.09 -15.40
C ASN A 71 -7.44 22.07 -14.85
N THR A 72 -8.33 22.88 -15.42
CA THR A 72 -9.75 22.91 -15.06
C THR A 72 -10.56 22.10 -16.05
N CYS A 73 -11.17 21.03 -15.56
CA CYS A 73 -12.16 20.26 -16.32
C CYS A 73 -13.56 20.91 -16.18
N ASP A 74 -14.44 20.63 -17.14
CA ASP A 74 -15.86 20.96 -17.02
C ASP A 74 -16.46 20.36 -15.73
N PRO A 75 -17.51 20.94 -15.13
CA PRO A 75 -18.07 20.49 -13.85
C PRO A 75 -18.54 19.02 -13.80
N GLN A 76 -18.73 18.37 -14.96
CA GLN A 76 -19.12 16.95 -15.09
C GLN A 76 -17.92 16.00 -15.20
N TYR A 77 -16.70 16.54 -15.12
CA TYR A 77 -15.45 15.82 -15.30
C TYR A 77 -14.48 16.13 -14.16
N TYR A 78 -13.56 15.21 -13.88
CA TYR A 78 -12.45 15.40 -12.95
C TYR A 78 -11.12 15.20 -13.67
N LEU A 79 -10.07 15.82 -13.13
CA LEU A 79 -8.71 15.64 -13.63
C LEU A 79 -8.13 14.34 -13.07
N SER A 80 -7.87 13.37 -13.95
CA SER A 80 -7.24 12.09 -13.61
C SER A 80 -5.76 12.25 -13.25
N SER A 81 -5.15 11.18 -12.74
CA SER A 81 -3.71 11.21 -12.42
C SER A 81 -2.80 11.41 -13.65
N THR A 82 -3.30 11.06 -14.84
CA THR A 82 -2.68 11.24 -16.16
C THR A 82 -2.96 12.60 -16.79
N PHE A 83 -3.55 13.54 -16.04
CA PHE A 83 -3.93 14.87 -16.50
C PHE A 83 -4.96 14.87 -17.64
N THR A 84 -5.87 13.89 -17.65
CA THR A 84 -7.00 13.81 -18.58
C THR A 84 -8.30 14.11 -17.86
N CYS A 85 -9.23 14.82 -18.51
CA CYS A 85 -10.57 15.05 -17.96
C CYS A 85 -11.44 13.81 -18.17
N GLU A 86 -11.79 13.13 -17.09
CA GLU A 86 -12.58 11.91 -17.07
C GLU A 86 -13.98 12.17 -16.46
N PRO A 87 -15.04 11.46 -16.89
CA PRO A 87 -16.38 11.68 -16.34
C PRO A 87 -16.44 11.48 -14.83
N LEU A 88 -17.14 12.36 -14.11
CA LEU A 88 -17.27 12.28 -12.64
C LEU A 88 -17.89 10.95 -12.18
N GLY A 89 -18.75 10.36 -13.01
CA GLY A 89 -19.29 9.00 -12.81
C GLY A 89 -18.21 7.95 -12.58
N ASN A 90 -17.10 8.01 -13.32
CA ASN A 90 -15.97 7.07 -13.17
C ASN A 90 -15.22 7.28 -11.85
N LEU A 91 -15.22 8.49 -11.29
CA LEU A 91 -14.61 8.75 -9.99
C LEU A 91 -15.44 8.12 -8.87
N PHE A 92 -16.78 8.20 -8.93
CA PHE A 92 -17.66 7.63 -7.91
C PHE A 92 -17.58 6.10 -7.80
N THR A 93 -17.16 5.40 -8.85
CA THR A 93 -17.00 3.93 -8.77
C THR A 93 -15.82 3.53 -7.87
N LYS A 94 -14.79 4.37 -7.77
CA LYS A 94 -13.51 4.11 -7.09
C LYS A 94 -13.21 5.02 -5.89
N CYS A 95 -14.00 6.09 -5.71
CA CYS A 95 -13.85 7.05 -4.63
C CYS A 95 -14.90 6.81 -3.52
N GLU A 96 -14.45 6.84 -2.27
CA GLU A 96 -15.31 6.74 -1.09
C GLU A 96 -15.67 8.13 -0.53
N LEU A 97 -14.70 9.04 -0.50
CA LEU A 97 -14.90 10.43 -0.09
C LEU A 97 -14.33 11.39 -1.13
N THR A 98 -15.19 12.19 -1.75
CA THR A 98 -14.78 13.22 -2.70
C THR A 98 -14.19 14.45 -2.00
N LEU A 99 -13.34 15.19 -2.71
CA LEU A 99 -12.81 16.47 -2.23
C LEU A 99 -13.93 17.53 -2.19
N PRO A 100 -13.87 18.50 -1.26
CA PRO A 100 -14.87 19.58 -1.17
C PRO A 100 -15.04 20.41 -2.44
N THR A 101 -13.98 20.51 -3.26
CA THR A 101 -13.98 21.22 -4.55
C THR A 101 -14.59 20.41 -5.70
N GLY A 102 -14.95 19.15 -5.47
CA GLY A 102 -15.59 18.27 -6.47
C GLY A 102 -14.67 17.67 -7.53
N GLY A 103 -13.43 18.16 -7.67
CA GLY A 103 -12.50 17.75 -8.73
C GLY A 103 -11.63 16.51 -8.45
N GLY A 104 -11.96 15.70 -7.44
CA GLY A 104 -11.14 14.55 -7.09
C GLY A 104 -11.56 13.83 -5.81
N CYS A 105 -10.72 12.91 -5.38
CA CYS A 105 -10.96 12.01 -4.26
C CYS A 105 -10.02 12.27 -3.07
N ALA A 106 -10.58 12.32 -1.87
CA ALA A 106 -9.87 12.39 -0.60
C ALA A 106 -9.55 10.98 -0.07
N ILE A 107 -10.52 10.06 -0.14
CA ILE A 107 -10.38 8.66 0.33
C ILE A 107 -10.86 7.72 -0.76
N CYS A 108 -9.96 6.85 -1.22
CA CYS A 108 -10.27 5.82 -2.20
C CYS A 108 -10.96 4.63 -1.54
N LYS A 109 -11.85 3.97 -2.29
CA LYS A 109 -12.43 2.69 -1.87
C LYS A 109 -11.34 1.62 -1.78
N ASP A 110 -11.64 0.54 -1.07
CA ASP A 110 -10.85 -0.69 -1.11
C ASP A 110 -10.56 -1.12 -2.56
N HIS A 111 -9.41 -1.76 -2.77
CA HIS A 111 -8.82 -2.07 -4.08
C HIS A 111 -8.30 -0.87 -4.89
N TYR A 112 -8.33 0.35 -4.35
CA TYR A 112 -7.73 1.51 -4.97
C TYR A 112 -6.82 2.27 -3.99
N TYR A 113 -5.75 2.87 -4.51
CA TYR A 113 -4.90 3.78 -3.76
C TYR A 113 -4.95 5.19 -4.34
N LYS A 114 -4.67 6.17 -3.48
CA LYS A 114 -4.73 7.58 -3.85
C LYS A 114 -3.47 7.99 -4.61
N GLN A 115 -3.64 8.55 -5.80
CA GLN A 115 -2.58 9.19 -6.57
C GLN A 115 -3.03 10.61 -6.96
N LYS A 116 -2.41 11.62 -6.36
CA LYS A 116 -2.85 13.03 -6.45
C LYS A 116 -4.31 13.17 -6.00
N THR A 117 -5.21 13.54 -6.91
CA THR A 117 -6.66 13.70 -6.71
C THR A 117 -7.45 12.51 -7.23
N ASP A 118 -6.79 11.46 -7.72
CA ASP A 118 -7.43 10.30 -8.33
C ASP A 118 -7.21 9.03 -7.49
N CYS A 119 -8.01 8.01 -7.79
CA CYS A 119 -7.89 6.67 -7.24
C CYS A 119 -7.45 5.71 -8.35
N ILE A 120 -6.35 5.00 -8.13
CA ILE A 120 -5.74 4.06 -9.07
C ILE A 120 -5.91 2.67 -8.51
N SER A 121 -6.24 1.70 -9.37
CA SER A 121 -6.41 0.31 -8.94
C SER A 121 -5.13 -0.21 -8.30
N CYS A 122 -5.27 -0.92 -7.19
CA CYS A 122 -4.23 -1.81 -6.70
C CYS A 122 -3.96 -2.94 -7.70
N ASP A 123 -2.87 -3.67 -7.48
CA ASP A 123 -2.66 -4.98 -8.10
C ASP A 123 -3.86 -5.92 -7.82
N GLU A 124 -4.13 -6.82 -8.76
CA GLU A 124 -5.31 -7.69 -8.70
C GLU A 124 -5.31 -8.64 -7.49
N SER A 125 -4.13 -8.95 -6.94
CA SER A 125 -3.97 -9.78 -5.75
C SER A 125 -4.26 -9.02 -4.45
N CYS A 126 -4.29 -7.69 -4.48
CA CYS A 126 -4.45 -6.86 -3.29
C CYS A 126 -5.92 -6.59 -2.91
N GLY A 127 -6.22 -6.78 -1.64
CA GLY A 127 -7.41 -6.24 -0.98
C GLY A 127 -7.28 -4.72 -0.81
N THR A 128 -6.18 -4.30 -0.19
CA THR A 128 -5.83 -2.89 0.02
C THR A 128 -4.35 -2.66 -0.28
N CYS A 129 -4.01 -1.45 -0.70
CA CYS A 129 -2.64 -1.03 -0.99
C CYS A 129 -2.43 0.45 -0.65
N VAL A 130 -1.19 0.84 -0.32
CA VAL A 130 -0.82 2.27 -0.14
C VAL A 130 -0.41 2.89 -1.47
N ASP A 131 0.19 2.08 -2.33
CA ASP A 131 0.70 2.44 -3.65
C ASP A 131 0.56 1.26 -4.61
N GLY A 132 0.92 1.47 -5.88
CA GLY A 132 0.89 0.43 -6.91
C GLY A 132 2.03 -0.58 -6.83
N THR A 133 2.83 -0.61 -5.75
CA THR A 133 4.03 -1.45 -5.62
C THR A 133 3.95 -2.49 -4.51
N SER A 134 2.94 -2.43 -3.64
CA SER A 134 2.80 -3.37 -2.52
C SER A 134 1.38 -3.54 -1.99
N CYS A 135 1.03 -4.76 -1.58
CA CYS A 135 -0.22 -5.04 -0.88
C CYS A 135 -0.08 -4.82 0.64
N LEU A 136 -1.05 -4.12 1.22
CA LEU A 136 -1.27 -4.10 2.67
C LEU A 136 -2.06 -5.33 3.12
N SER A 137 -3.11 -5.67 2.37
CA SER A 137 -3.90 -6.87 2.56
C SER A 137 -4.13 -7.58 1.22
N CYS A 138 -4.38 -8.88 1.27
CA CYS A 138 -4.67 -9.69 0.10
C CYS A 138 -6.17 -9.80 -0.15
N ARG A 139 -6.57 -10.01 -1.40
CA ARG A 139 -7.94 -10.44 -1.72
C ARG A 139 -8.18 -11.85 -1.20
N ASN A 140 -9.45 -12.23 -1.14
CA ASN A 140 -9.84 -13.63 -0.98
C ASN A 140 -9.18 -14.46 -2.08
N GLU A 141 -8.84 -15.72 -1.78
CA GLU A 141 -8.04 -16.61 -2.63
C GLU A 141 -6.55 -16.23 -2.80
N TYR A 142 -6.06 -15.17 -2.16
CA TYR A 142 -4.64 -14.80 -2.13
C TYR A 142 -4.10 -14.72 -0.70
N PHE A 143 -2.79 -14.91 -0.56
CA PHE A 143 -2.07 -14.81 0.71
C PHE A 143 -0.77 -14.03 0.56
N LYS A 144 -0.25 -13.53 1.69
CA LYS A 144 1.03 -12.82 1.74
C LYS A 144 2.11 -13.79 2.16
N LEU A 145 2.91 -14.28 1.22
CA LEU A 145 3.96 -15.24 1.53
C LEU A 145 4.99 -14.62 2.49
N SER A 146 5.00 -15.10 3.74
CA SER A 146 5.91 -14.58 4.76
C SER A 146 7.36 -14.94 4.41
N GLY A 147 8.27 -13.98 4.59
CA GLY A 147 9.68 -14.12 4.20
C GLY A 147 9.96 -13.96 2.70
N SER A 148 8.95 -13.69 1.87
CA SER A 148 9.15 -13.38 0.45
C SER A 148 9.56 -11.92 0.24
N GLU A 149 10.46 -11.68 -0.72
CA GLU A 149 10.74 -10.33 -1.23
C GLU A 149 9.59 -9.79 -2.11
N ASN A 150 8.68 -10.67 -2.54
CA ASN A 150 7.51 -10.26 -3.31
C ASN A 150 6.58 -9.41 -2.42
N LYS A 151 6.32 -8.18 -2.87
CA LYS A 151 5.46 -7.23 -2.16
C LYS A 151 3.97 -7.40 -2.50
N PHE A 152 3.65 -8.23 -3.47
CA PHE A 152 2.29 -8.59 -3.87
C PHE A 152 1.83 -9.90 -3.23
N CYS A 153 0.54 -10.16 -3.29
CA CYS A 153 -0.03 -11.40 -2.78
C CYS A 153 0.04 -12.51 -3.83
N VAL A 154 0.04 -13.76 -3.35
CA VAL A 154 0.17 -14.96 -4.19
C VAL A 154 -1.11 -15.78 -4.08
N SER A 155 -1.56 -16.39 -5.18
CA SER A 155 -2.75 -17.26 -5.16
C SER A 155 -2.54 -18.47 -4.25
N TYR A 156 -3.55 -18.84 -3.46
CA TYR A 156 -3.56 -20.07 -2.68
C TYR A 156 -3.43 -21.34 -3.52
N ASP A 157 -3.70 -21.28 -4.83
CA ASP A 157 -3.48 -22.39 -5.76
C ASP A 157 -1.99 -22.78 -5.85
N ASN A 158 -1.09 -21.82 -5.58
CA ASN A 158 0.35 -22.07 -5.55
C ASN A 158 0.81 -22.81 -4.28
N LEU A 159 -0.04 -22.93 -3.24
CA LEU A 159 0.24 -23.78 -2.08
C LEU A 159 -0.19 -25.22 -2.36
N THR A 160 0.63 -25.90 -3.16
CA THR A 160 0.47 -27.33 -3.44
C THR A 160 0.95 -28.18 -2.26
N ASN A 161 0.35 -29.36 -2.08
CA ASN A 161 0.71 -30.33 -1.04
C ASN A 161 0.66 -29.77 0.40
N CYS A 162 -0.25 -28.82 0.64
CA CYS A 162 -0.41 -28.13 1.91
C CYS A 162 -1.74 -28.51 2.56
N GLU A 163 -1.67 -29.14 3.72
CA GLU A 163 -2.83 -29.56 4.50
C GLU A 163 -3.50 -28.37 5.21
N THR A 164 -2.71 -27.39 5.67
CA THR A 164 -3.23 -26.20 6.37
C THR A 164 -2.69 -24.92 5.77
N LYS A 165 -3.53 -24.27 4.95
CA LYS A 165 -3.28 -22.97 4.32
C LYS A 165 -3.69 -21.82 5.26
N THR A 166 -2.88 -20.76 5.30
CA THR A 166 -3.12 -19.58 6.14
C THR A 166 -2.78 -18.29 5.37
N PRO A 167 -3.18 -17.10 5.85
CA PRO A 167 -2.86 -15.83 5.20
C PRO A 167 -1.36 -15.51 5.03
N ILE A 168 -0.47 -16.26 5.69
CA ILE A 168 0.99 -16.12 5.57
C ILE A 168 1.65 -17.20 4.70
N GLY A 169 0.86 -18.18 4.22
CA GLY A 169 1.34 -19.35 3.50
C GLY A 169 0.89 -20.66 4.17
N CYS A 170 1.61 -21.75 3.90
CA CYS A 170 1.36 -23.04 4.52
C CYS A 170 1.94 -23.11 5.93
N VAL A 171 1.27 -23.81 6.84
CA VAL A 171 1.82 -24.13 8.18
C VAL A 171 1.91 -25.63 8.45
N LYS A 172 1.31 -26.47 7.61
CA LYS A 172 1.38 -27.93 7.69
C LYS A 172 1.29 -28.55 6.31
N CYS A 173 2.30 -29.34 5.96
CA CYS A 173 2.39 -30.03 4.67
C CYS A 173 1.76 -31.43 4.73
N GLU A 174 1.33 -31.92 3.57
CA GLU A 174 0.93 -33.31 3.38
C GLU A 174 2.13 -34.25 3.58
N ASN A 175 1.86 -35.54 3.84
CA ASN A 175 2.90 -36.55 3.94
C ASN A 175 3.73 -36.63 2.65
N GLY A 176 5.04 -36.82 2.79
CA GLY A 176 6.01 -36.76 1.69
C GLY A 176 6.52 -35.34 1.40
N TYR A 177 6.11 -34.34 2.19
CA TYR A 177 6.55 -32.95 2.04
C TYR A 177 6.95 -32.35 3.40
N PHE A 178 7.94 -31.46 3.37
CA PHE A 178 8.37 -30.66 4.52
C PHE A 178 8.11 -29.17 4.29
N LEU A 179 7.97 -28.44 5.39
CA LEU A 179 7.73 -27.01 5.37
C LEU A 179 9.04 -26.24 5.20
N ASP A 180 9.15 -25.47 4.13
CA ASP A 180 10.25 -24.54 3.89
C ASP A 180 9.71 -23.15 3.52
N ASN A 181 9.98 -22.16 4.37
CA ASN A 181 9.54 -20.78 4.18
C ASN A 181 8.04 -20.66 3.82
N TYR A 182 7.18 -21.33 4.59
CA TYR A 182 5.73 -21.36 4.40
C TYR A 182 5.26 -22.00 3.07
N ILE A 183 6.13 -22.75 2.39
CA ILE A 183 5.83 -23.54 1.20
C ILE A 183 6.18 -25.01 1.49
N CYS A 184 5.43 -25.94 0.90
CA CYS A 184 5.73 -27.36 1.02
C CYS A 184 6.67 -27.81 -0.09
N LYS A 185 7.79 -28.42 0.30
CA LYS A 185 8.77 -29.02 -0.62
C LYS A 185 8.81 -30.53 -0.42
N SER A 186 9.02 -31.26 -1.51
CA SER A 186 9.05 -32.72 -1.47
C SER A 186 10.22 -33.23 -0.64
N CYS A 187 9.96 -34.25 0.17
CA CYS A 187 11.02 -35.08 0.76
C CYS A 187 11.79 -35.84 -0.34
N SER A 188 12.93 -36.42 0.02
CA SER A 188 13.64 -37.36 -0.84
C SER A 188 12.76 -38.58 -1.18
N ASP A 189 13.08 -39.27 -2.26
CA ASP A 189 12.34 -40.45 -2.70
C ASP A 189 12.19 -41.50 -1.59
N ASN A 190 11.02 -42.13 -1.55
CA ASN A 190 10.67 -43.16 -0.56
C ASN A 190 10.64 -42.69 0.91
N CYS A 191 10.59 -41.38 1.14
CA CYS A 191 10.43 -40.78 2.46
C CYS A 191 9.00 -40.25 2.69
N ILE A 192 8.37 -40.63 3.80
CA ILE A 192 7.04 -40.18 4.23
C ILE A 192 7.12 -38.88 5.06
N SER A 193 8.16 -38.72 5.88
CA SER A 193 8.35 -37.54 6.73
C SER A 193 9.82 -37.18 6.81
N CYS A 194 10.15 -35.92 6.59
CA CYS A 194 11.53 -35.42 6.58
C CYS A 194 11.62 -34.03 7.24
N ASP A 195 12.81 -33.65 7.69
CA ASP A 195 13.10 -32.27 8.13
C ASP A 195 13.44 -31.35 6.96
N ASN A 196 14.08 -31.92 5.93
CA ASN A 196 14.45 -31.28 4.68
C ASN A 196 14.60 -32.36 3.59
N ASP A 197 15.00 -31.95 2.38
CA ASP A 197 15.17 -32.82 1.21
C ASP A 197 16.31 -33.85 1.33
N GLN A 198 17.10 -33.82 2.41
CA GLN A 198 18.22 -34.74 2.66
C GLN A 198 18.04 -35.59 3.93
N ASN A 199 17.18 -35.17 4.86
CA ASN A 199 17.05 -35.77 6.18
C ASN A 199 15.66 -36.39 6.36
N CYS A 200 15.53 -37.65 6.00
CA CYS A 200 14.33 -38.43 6.24
C CYS A 200 14.23 -38.90 7.70
N LYS A 201 12.99 -38.94 8.22
CA LYS A 201 12.64 -39.49 9.53
C LYS A 201 11.88 -40.80 9.43
N ILE A 202 11.02 -40.92 8.43
CA ILE A 202 10.11 -42.06 8.26
C ILE A 202 10.13 -42.48 6.80
N CYS A 203 10.57 -43.71 6.53
CA CYS A 203 10.55 -44.30 5.19
C CYS A 203 9.20 -44.92 4.85
N VAL A 204 8.95 -45.07 3.56
CA VAL A 204 7.84 -45.89 3.06
C VAL A 204 7.97 -47.32 3.59
N GLU A 205 6.88 -47.83 4.15
CA GLU A 205 6.85 -49.15 4.79
C GLU A 205 7.14 -50.30 3.80
N ASN A 206 7.51 -51.47 4.34
CA ASN A 206 7.79 -52.74 3.67
C ASN A 206 9.09 -52.83 2.85
N ASP A 207 9.46 -51.80 2.09
CA ASP A 207 10.58 -51.89 1.13
C ASP A 207 11.82 -51.06 1.51
N TYR A 208 11.68 -50.12 2.44
CA TYR A 208 12.75 -49.17 2.77
C TYR A 208 13.02 -49.10 4.27
N VAL A 209 14.30 -48.99 4.61
CA VAL A 209 14.79 -48.86 5.99
C VAL A 209 15.58 -47.56 6.09
N LEU A 210 15.45 -46.89 7.23
CA LEU A 210 16.18 -45.66 7.51
C LEU A 210 17.62 -45.97 7.89
N VAL A 211 18.57 -45.51 7.08
CA VAL A 211 20.02 -45.64 7.30
C VAL A 211 20.63 -44.26 7.11
N ASP A 212 21.31 -43.73 8.13
CA ASP A 212 21.94 -42.40 8.10
C ASP A 212 21.03 -41.28 7.58
N SER A 213 19.77 -41.28 8.02
CA SER A 213 18.71 -40.34 7.60
C SER A 213 18.26 -40.46 6.14
N GLN A 214 18.64 -41.53 5.44
CA GLN A 214 18.19 -41.84 4.08
C GLN A 214 17.39 -43.15 4.04
N CYS A 215 16.42 -43.23 3.13
CA CYS A 215 15.63 -44.43 2.92
C CYS A 215 16.29 -45.32 1.88
N VAL A 216 16.88 -46.41 2.35
CA VAL A 216 17.58 -47.38 1.50
C VAL A 216 16.74 -48.64 1.38
N ASN A 217 16.70 -49.23 0.18
CA ASN A 217 15.95 -50.46 -0.03
C ASN A 217 16.55 -51.59 0.82
N TYR A 218 15.72 -52.35 1.54
CA TYR A 218 16.25 -53.38 2.46
C TYR A 218 17.09 -54.46 1.75
N LYS A 219 16.86 -54.69 0.44
CA LYS A 219 17.59 -55.70 -0.34
C LYS A 219 19.02 -55.28 -0.71
N SER A 220 19.35 -53.99 -0.63
CA SER A 220 20.69 -53.48 -0.95
C SER A 220 21.61 -53.38 0.28
N ILE A 221 21.15 -53.80 1.45
CA ILE A 221 21.93 -53.79 2.68
C ILE A 221 22.68 -55.12 2.77
N GLU A 222 24.00 -55.09 2.54
CA GLU A 222 24.90 -56.22 2.77
C GLU A 222 25.30 -56.27 4.25
N PHE A 223 25.30 -57.48 4.83
CA PHE A 223 25.65 -57.75 6.23
C PHE A 223 27.11 -58.15 6.41
#